data_AF-X8APT9-F1
#
_entry.id   AF-X8APT9-F1
#
_cell.length_a   1.000
_cell.length_b   1.000
_cell.length_c   1.000
_cell.angle_alpha   90.00
_cell.angle_beta   90.00
_cell.angle_gamma   90.00
#
_symmetry.space_group_name_H-M   'P 1'
#
loop_
_entity.id
_entity.type
_entity.pdbx_description
1 polymer ?
#
loop_
_entity_poly.entity_id
_entity_poly.type
_entity_poly.pdbx_seq_one_letter_code
_entity_poly.pdbx_strand_id
1 'polypeptide(L)'
;MQLQNISLGKLIAAAGGDPWAVNNSIQTGRPAQIADLAQAFHNAGQCTSESSNAFADARRRFEAAWNRESGERPINDSAEVQRITSSLRVQAAQLPEIAVDLENVAATLAQAQRTCGVLISGLERQLEDIDRQLGEAYALERSGHLSAHDQQVLDQHISDLEHQAIDDTKDTLAQLQSIRSGYSDCLQRSQTNLRTDGFDPASIQALDAPESPAKPDDQNPPHDDRPEIQDALSKPLPDDPDKLHDLWEKLTPQERDWLYQHDHSLGNHDGLPAVDRDRYNRLTLGEELAQAQAAATEADALQAQHPDWAQGKNIPQPNEPGAIFQDRLDYEAWQRRYDAARNGAKNLADLQAVDKTVKGNPDRKLLLLDTHTGRQTHAAVAVGDPDKATHVSVTTPGLNTTVHGSIGGMVDEATHLRMEALRQLSFTPGHEHDSVSAIAWIGYDTPQVPGWDDLGKSISGGWDVSHDDLAKAGAHDLARFYDGLGAATRALPRI
;
A
#
# COMPACT_ATOMS: atom_id res chain seq x y z
N MET A 1 -2.02 19.89 34.24
CA MET A 1 -1.33 20.12 35.53
C MET A 1 -0.56 21.44 35.50
N GLN A 2 -0.65 22.24 36.57
CA GLN A 2 0.18 23.45 36.78
C GLN A 2 0.81 23.39 38.17
N LEU A 3 2.14 23.18 38.24
CA LEU A 3 2.91 23.13 39.48
C LEU A 3 3.71 24.43 39.64
N GLN A 4 3.74 25.00 40.84
CA GLN A 4 4.39 26.29 41.12
C GLN A 4 5.70 26.14 41.91
N ASN A 5 5.75 25.16 42.81
CA ASN A 5 6.86 24.92 43.74
C ASN A 5 7.70 23.70 43.35
N ILE A 6 7.12 22.75 42.61
CA ILE A 6 7.79 21.57 42.06
C ILE A 6 8.26 21.85 40.63
N SER A 7 9.55 21.60 40.36
CA SER A 7 10.09 21.64 39.00
C SER A 7 9.94 20.29 38.31
N LEU A 8 9.07 20.23 37.30
CA LEU A 8 8.78 19.00 36.55
C LEU A 8 10.04 18.34 35.96
N GLY A 9 10.96 19.13 35.40
CA GLY A 9 12.20 18.61 34.84
C GLY A 9 13.13 17.99 35.88
N LYS A 10 13.20 18.56 37.09
CA LYS A 10 13.97 17.99 38.21
C LYS A 10 13.32 16.71 38.75
N LEU A 11 11.99 16.71 38.85
CA LEU A 11 11.22 15.55 39.30
C LEU A 11 11.41 14.36 38.35
N ILE A 12 11.30 14.60 37.03
CA ILE A 12 11.55 13.59 35.99
C ILE A 12 12.99 13.06 36.07
N ALA A 13 13.97 13.94 36.22
CA ALA A 13 15.37 13.54 36.36
C ALA A 13 15.60 12.70 37.63
N ALA A 14 14.99 13.06 38.75
CA ALA A 14 15.09 12.32 40.02
C ALA A 14 14.35 10.98 39.99
N ALA A 15 13.24 10.90 39.25
CA ALA A 15 12.49 9.66 39.03
C ALA A 15 13.19 8.70 38.05
N GLY A 16 14.16 9.18 37.28
CA GLY A 16 14.89 8.38 36.31
C GLY A 16 14.15 8.16 34.98
N GLY A 17 13.11 8.96 34.70
CA GLY A 17 12.34 8.90 33.46
C GLY A 17 11.05 9.72 33.52
N ASP A 18 10.46 9.93 32.34
CA ASP A 18 9.25 10.74 32.17
C ASP A 18 7.99 9.85 32.08
N PRO A 19 7.15 9.80 33.14
CA PRO A 19 5.91 9.01 33.11
C PRO A 19 4.87 9.55 32.11
N TRP A 20 4.83 10.86 31.84
CA TRP A 20 3.91 11.45 30.85
C TRP A 20 4.31 11.06 29.43
N ALA A 21 5.62 11.06 29.13
CA ALA A 21 6.12 10.57 27.84
C ALA A 21 5.78 9.08 27.62
N VAL A 22 5.93 8.24 28.65
CA VAL A 22 5.56 6.82 28.59
C VAL A 22 4.06 6.67 28.35
N ASN A 23 3.20 7.39 29.08
CA ASN A 23 1.77 7.37 28.84
C ASN A 23 1.42 7.84 27.41
N ASN A 24 1.98 8.97 26.96
CA ASN A 24 1.75 9.48 25.60
C ASN A 24 2.10 8.45 24.54
N SER A 25 3.21 7.72 24.70
CA SER A 25 3.60 6.66 23.75
C SER A 25 2.59 5.50 23.66
N ILE A 26 1.78 5.27 24.70
CA ILE A 26 0.72 4.26 24.72
C ILE A 26 -0.58 4.83 24.14
N GLN A 27 -0.89 6.10 24.39
CA GLN A 27 -2.10 6.76 23.89
C GLN A 27 -2.10 7.00 22.37
N THR A 28 -0.93 7.02 21.71
CA THR A 28 -0.85 7.13 20.24
C THR A 28 -1.36 5.88 19.52
N GLY A 29 -1.45 4.74 20.22
CA GLY A 29 -1.96 3.50 19.66
C GLY A 29 -3.45 3.56 19.29
N ARG A 30 -3.84 2.81 18.25
CA ARG A 30 -5.20 2.83 17.68
C ARG A 30 -5.90 1.47 17.82
N PRO A 31 -6.42 1.11 19.01
CA PRO A 31 -7.00 -0.21 19.25
C PRO A 31 -8.22 -0.52 18.36
N ALA A 32 -9.03 0.50 18.02
CA ALA A 32 -10.18 0.32 17.14
C ALA A 32 -9.77 -0.17 15.74
N GLN A 33 -8.68 0.36 15.17
CA GLN A 33 -8.19 -0.06 13.86
C GLN A 33 -7.63 -1.50 13.88
N ILE A 34 -7.05 -1.93 15.00
CA ILE A 34 -6.57 -3.30 15.19
C ILE A 34 -7.76 -4.28 15.29
N ALA A 35 -8.85 -3.86 15.96
CA ALA A 35 -10.09 -4.63 16.05
C ALA A 35 -10.82 -4.72 14.70
N ASP A 36 -10.85 -3.64 13.92
CA ASP A 36 -11.42 -3.66 12.55
C ASP A 36 -10.67 -4.65 11.66
N LEU A 37 -9.33 -4.71 11.80
CA LEU A 37 -8.51 -5.70 11.12
C LEU A 37 -8.80 -7.12 11.62
N ALA A 38 -8.90 -7.33 12.93
CA ALA A 38 -9.28 -8.63 13.51
C ALA A 38 -10.64 -9.12 12.98
N GLN A 39 -11.61 -8.21 12.84
CA GLN A 39 -12.93 -8.52 12.28
C GLN A 39 -12.86 -8.92 10.80
N ALA A 40 -11.99 -8.30 10.02
CA ALA A 40 -11.75 -8.68 8.64
C ALA A 40 -11.23 -10.12 8.54
N PHE A 41 -10.25 -10.50 9.37
CA PHE A 41 -9.74 -11.88 9.46
C PHE A 41 -10.80 -12.88 9.90
N HIS A 42 -11.63 -12.50 10.88
CA HIS A 42 -12.72 -13.35 11.35
C HIS A 42 -13.71 -13.67 10.23
N ASN A 43 -14.09 -12.64 9.46
CA ASN A 43 -15.01 -12.77 8.33
C ASN A 43 -14.38 -13.62 7.21
N ALA A 44 -13.09 -13.43 6.93
CA ALA A 44 -12.35 -14.25 5.95
C ALA A 44 -12.32 -15.73 6.36
N GLY A 45 -12.13 -16.03 7.65
CA GLY A 45 -12.20 -17.39 8.19
C GLY A 45 -13.56 -18.06 8.00
N GLN A 46 -14.67 -17.32 8.22
CA GLN A 46 -16.03 -17.81 7.98
C GLN A 46 -16.27 -18.13 6.50
N CYS A 47 -15.95 -17.20 5.60
CA CYS A 47 -16.10 -17.40 4.15
C CYS A 47 -15.28 -18.59 3.63
N THR A 48 -14.07 -18.81 4.16
CA THR A 48 -13.22 -19.94 3.77
C THR A 48 -13.80 -21.28 4.23
N SER A 49 -14.39 -21.31 5.43
CA SER A 49 -15.11 -22.48 5.95
C SER A 49 -16.34 -22.81 5.09
N GLU A 50 -17.13 -21.79 4.75
CA GLU A 50 -18.33 -21.92 3.90
C GLU A 50 -17.98 -22.40 2.48
N SER A 51 -16.95 -21.81 1.85
CA SER A 51 -16.45 -22.22 0.54
C SER A 51 -15.91 -23.65 0.55
N SER A 52 -15.18 -24.04 1.60
CA SER A 52 -14.70 -25.42 1.79
C SER A 52 -15.84 -26.41 1.92
N ASN A 53 -16.92 -26.04 2.62
CA ASN A 53 -18.13 -26.85 2.74
C ASN A 53 -18.87 -26.95 1.41
N ALA A 54 -19.01 -25.85 0.67
CA ALA A 54 -19.65 -25.82 -0.65
C ALA A 54 -18.88 -26.66 -1.68
N PHE A 55 -17.54 -26.60 -1.66
CA PHE A 55 -16.69 -27.44 -2.49
C PHE A 55 -16.80 -28.92 -2.12
N ALA A 56 -16.80 -29.24 -0.82
CA ALA A 56 -17.01 -30.61 -0.36
C ALA A 56 -18.39 -31.15 -0.79
N ASP A 57 -19.43 -30.32 -0.75
CA ASP A 57 -20.77 -30.65 -1.25
C ASP A 57 -20.79 -30.85 -2.77
N ALA A 58 -20.17 -29.95 -3.53
CA ALA A 58 -20.05 -30.09 -4.97
C ALA A 58 -19.30 -31.37 -5.35
N ARG A 59 -18.23 -31.70 -4.63
CA ARG A 59 -17.46 -32.94 -4.79
C ARG A 59 -18.28 -34.18 -4.48
N ARG A 60 -19.04 -34.19 -3.37
CA ARG A 60 -19.96 -35.29 -3.04
C ARG A 60 -21.01 -35.51 -4.14
N ARG A 61 -21.57 -34.42 -4.69
CA ARG A 61 -22.53 -34.49 -5.80
C ARG A 61 -21.88 -35.03 -7.08
N PHE A 62 -20.66 -34.60 -7.39
CA PHE A 62 -19.90 -35.09 -8.53
C PHE A 62 -19.58 -36.58 -8.41
N GLU A 63 -19.09 -37.03 -7.26
CA GLU A 63 -18.78 -38.44 -6.97
C GLU A 63 -20.04 -39.34 -7.03
N ALA A 64 -21.21 -38.80 -6.66
CA ALA A 64 -22.49 -39.51 -6.75
C ALA A 64 -23.08 -39.55 -8.18
N ALA A 65 -22.79 -38.55 -9.01
CA ALA A 65 -23.30 -38.43 -10.39
C ALA A 65 -22.41 -39.13 -11.43
N TRP A 66 -21.15 -39.42 -11.11
CA TRP A 66 -20.20 -40.02 -12.04
C TRP A 66 -20.28 -41.56 -12.05
N ASN A 67 -20.67 -42.14 -13.19
CA ASN A 67 -20.87 -43.58 -13.37
C ASN A 67 -19.56 -44.30 -13.76
N ARG A 68 -19.20 -45.38 -13.06
CA ARG A 68 -17.94 -46.12 -13.25
C ARG A 68 -18.04 -47.11 -14.42
N GLU A 69 -17.66 -46.72 -15.62
CA GLU A 69 -17.52 -47.68 -16.76
C GLU A 69 -16.09 -47.94 -17.25
N SER A 70 -15.08 -47.26 -16.74
CA SER A 70 -13.68 -47.59 -17.05
C SER A 70 -12.83 -47.33 -15.82
N GLY A 71 -12.25 -48.40 -15.25
CA GLY A 71 -11.56 -48.43 -13.94
C GLY A 71 -10.26 -47.62 -13.82
N GLU A 72 -10.18 -46.42 -14.39
CA GLU A 72 -9.11 -45.46 -14.11
C GLU A 72 -9.42 -44.69 -12.83
N ARG A 73 -8.43 -44.63 -11.93
CA ARG A 73 -8.55 -43.93 -10.65
C ARG A 73 -8.47 -42.42 -10.89
N PRO A 74 -9.35 -41.59 -10.29
CA PRO A 74 -9.29 -40.15 -10.44
C PRO A 74 -7.94 -39.57 -10.01
N ILE A 75 -7.47 -38.51 -10.68
CA ILE A 75 -6.32 -37.65 -10.30
C ILE A 75 -6.36 -37.26 -8.80
N ASN A 76 -7.56 -37.24 -8.22
CA ASN A 76 -7.88 -36.88 -6.84
C ASN A 76 -7.35 -37.85 -5.77
N ASP A 77 -6.99 -39.08 -6.15
CA ASP A 77 -6.42 -40.09 -5.24
C ASP A 77 -4.88 -40.05 -5.20
N SER A 78 -4.27 -39.14 -5.96
CA SER A 78 -2.82 -38.93 -5.89
C SER A 78 -2.43 -38.37 -4.52
N ALA A 79 -1.33 -38.88 -3.96
CA ALA A 79 -0.78 -38.38 -2.70
C ALA A 79 -0.47 -36.86 -2.76
N GLU A 80 -0.17 -36.35 -3.96
CA GLU A 80 0.00 -34.92 -4.27
C GLU A 80 -1.27 -34.13 -3.98
N VAL A 81 -2.40 -34.56 -4.55
CA VAL A 81 -3.69 -33.87 -4.44
C VAL A 81 -4.27 -34.00 -3.04
N GLN A 82 -4.08 -35.13 -2.36
CA GLN A 82 -4.45 -35.27 -0.95
C GLN A 82 -3.62 -34.37 -0.02
N ARG A 83 -2.33 -34.20 -0.31
CA ARG A 83 -1.45 -33.30 0.44
C ARG A 83 -1.84 -31.84 0.25
N ILE A 84 -2.10 -31.42 -0.99
CA ILE A 84 -2.57 -30.06 -1.32
C ILE A 84 -3.93 -29.78 -0.68
N THR A 85 -4.88 -30.73 -0.76
CA THR A 85 -6.20 -30.60 -0.12
C THR A 85 -6.09 -30.50 1.40
N SER A 86 -5.15 -31.24 2.01
CA SER A 86 -4.91 -31.17 3.46
C SER A 86 -4.24 -29.85 3.86
N SER A 87 -3.30 -29.35 3.05
CA SER A 87 -2.62 -28.07 3.25
C SER A 87 -3.58 -26.88 3.17
N LEU A 88 -4.48 -26.88 2.18
CA LEU A 88 -5.51 -25.84 2.04
C LEU A 88 -6.48 -25.83 3.23
N ARG A 89 -6.81 -27.01 3.77
CA ARG A 89 -7.65 -27.14 4.98
C ARG A 89 -6.94 -26.65 6.25
N VAL A 90 -5.63 -26.88 6.37
CA VAL A 90 -4.83 -26.39 7.51
C VAL A 90 -4.74 -24.85 7.46
N GLN A 91 -4.55 -24.27 6.28
CA GLN A 91 -4.49 -22.81 6.10
C GLN A 91 -5.84 -22.11 6.37
N ALA A 92 -6.95 -22.72 5.94
CA ALA A 92 -8.30 -22.24 6.25
C ALA A 92 -8.60 -22.19 7.76
N ALA A 93 -7.96 -23.06 8.55
CA ALA A 93 -8.14 -23.13 9.99
C ALA A 93 -7.35 -22.05 10.76
N GLN A 94 -6.38 -21.37 10.14
CA GLN A 94 -5.49 -20.40 10.80
C GLN A 94 -6.05 -18.96 10.80
N LEU A 95 -6.93 -18.59 9.87
CA LEU A 95 -7.52 -17.24 9.80
C LEU A 95 -8.32 -16.84 11.05
N PRO A 96 -9.14 -17.72 11.66
CA PRO A 96 -9.80 -17.42 12.93
C PRO A 96 -8.82 -17.25 14.09
N GLU A 97 -7.67 -17.92 14.09
CA GLU A 97 -6.66 -17.78 15.15
C GLU A 97 -5.94 -16.42 15.07
N ILE A 98 -5.64 -15.96 13.86
CA ILE A 98 -5.10 -14.61 13.59
C ILE A 98 -6.09 -13.51 14.05
N ALA A 99 -7.38 -13.69 13.76
CA ALA A 99 -8.42 -12.78 14.22
C ALA A 99 -8.44 -12.68 15.75
N VAL A 100 -8.37 -13.82 16.45
CA VAL A 100 -8.33 -13.87 17.91
C VAL A 100 -7.08 -13.18 18.46
N ASP A 101 -5.92 -13.38 17.83
CA ASP A 101 -4.67 -12.75 18.26
C ASP A 101 -4.66 -11.23 18.08
N LEU A 102 -5.18 -10.72 16.97
CA LEU A 102 -5.32 -9.27 16.73
C LEU A 102 -6.33 -8.64 17.71
N GLU A 103 -7.46 -9.31 17.97
CA GLU A 103 -8.47 -8.85 18.93
C GLU A 103 -7.88 -8.78 20.35
N ASN A 104 -7.07 -9.77 20.74
CA ASN A 104 -6.37 -9.78 22.03
C ASN A 104 -5.36 -8.63 22.15
N VAL A 105 -4.64 -8.27 21.08
CA VAL A 105 -3.75 -7.11 21.05
C VAL A 105 -4.54 -5.81 21.19
N ALA A 106 -5.64 -5.65 20.45
CA ALA A 106 -6.52 -4.48 20.52
C ALA A 106 -7.08 -4.29 21.94
N ALA A 107 -7.58 -5.36 22.55
CA ALA A 107 -8.11 -5.36 23.90
C ALA A 107 -7.04 -4.99 24.95
N THR A 108 -5.84 -5.58 24.82
CA THR A 108 -4.72 -5.32 25.73
C THR A 108 -4.24 -3.86 25.63
N LEU A 109 -4.16 -3.31 24.42
CA LEU A 109 -3.81 -1.90 24.21
C LEU A 109 -4.88 -0.96 24.80
N ALA A 110 -6.16 -1.24 24.56
CA ALA A 110 -7.26 -0.43 25.12
C ALA A 110 -7.30 -0.48 26.65
N GLN A 111 -6.95 -1.61 27.26
CA GLN A 111 -6.82 -1.74 28.72
C GLN A 111 -5.60 -0.98 29.25
N ALA A 112 -4.45 -1.06 28.56
CA ALA A 112 -3.25 -0.31 28.91
C ALA A 112 -3.51 1.20 28.85
N GLN A 113 -4.12 1.70 27.77
CA GLN A 113 -4.48 3.11 27.61
C GLN A 113 -5.37 3.63 28.74
N ARG A 114 -6.42 2.88 29.10
CA ARG A 114 -7.32 3.25 30.21
C ARG A 114 -6.59 3.27 31.55
N THR A 115 -5.79 2.24 31.83
CA THR A 115 -5.10 2.10 33.13
C THR A 115 -4.02 3.17 33.29
N CYS A 116 -3.21 3.42 32.26
CA CYS A 116 -2.20 4.48 32.26
C CYS A 116 -2.83 5.87 32.44
N GLY A 117 -3.98 6.13 31.79
CA GLY A 117 -4.71 7.38 31.96
C GLY A 117 -5.17 7.61 33.41
N VAL A 118 -5.64 6.56 34.10
CA VAL A 118 -6.01 6.63 35.53
C VAL A 118 -4.80 6.89 36.42
N LEU A 119 -3.67 6.21 36.16
CA LEU A 119 -2.44 6.38 36.93
C LEU A 119 -1.86 7.81 36.79
N ILE A 120 -1.77 8.34 35.57
CA ILE A 120 -1.32 9.72 35.34
C ILE A 120 -2.26 10.72 36.02
N SER A 121 -3.57 10.54 35.88
CA SER A 121 -4.54 11.42 36.55
C SER A 121 -4.48 11.32 38.08
N GLY A 122 -4.01 10.19 38.62
CA GLY A 122 -3.72 10.00 40.04
C GLY A 122 -2.48 10.77 40.47
N LEU A 123 -1.36 10.56 39.75
CA LEU A 123 -0.09 11.22 40.00
C LEU A 123 -0.22 12.74 39.90
N GLU A 124 -0.88 13.26 38.87
CA GLU A 124 -1.09 14.71 38.70
C GLU A 124 -1.81 15.31 39.89
N ARG A 125 -2.83 14.63 40.42
CA ARG A 125 -3.54 15.08 41.63
C ARG A 125 -2.66 15.04 42.88
N GLN A 126 -1.83 14.00 43.04
CA GLN A 126 -0.90 13.92 44.18
C GLN A 126 0.16 15.01 44.11
N LEU A 127 0.73 15.26 42.93
CA LEU A 127 1.73 16.30 42.73
C LEU A 127 1.17 17.70 42.93
N GLU A 128 -0.05 17.98 42.46
CA GLU A 128 -0.73 19.25 42.73
C GLU A 128 -1.00 19.45 44.23
N ASP A 129 -1.32 18.38 44.96
CA ASP A 129 -1.51 18.44 46.41
C ASP A 129 -0.20 18.71 47.16
N ILE A 130 0.89 18.01 46.79
CA ILE A 130 2.22 18.21 47.37
C ILE A 130 2.75 19.61 47.03
N ASP A 131 2.57 20.08 45.80
CA ASP A 131 2.99 21.41 45.35
C ASP A 131 2.33 22.53 46.17
N ARG A 132 1.04 22.36 46.49
CA ARG A 132 0.31 23.26 47.37
C ARG A 132 0.86 23.23 48.79
N GLN A 133 1.10 22.05 49.36
CA GLN A 133 1.67 21.89 50.71
C GLN A 133 3.08 22.49 50.82
N LEU A 134 3.93 22.31 49.80
CA LEU A 134 5.24 22.94 49.72
C LEU A 134 5.13 24.47 49.67
N GLY A 135 4.18 25.01 48.92
CA GLY A 135 3.90 26.45 48.90
C GLY A 135 3.53 27.01 50.27
N GLU A 136 2.68 26.29 51.02
CA GLU A 136 2.31 26.64 52.39
C GLU A 136 3.53 26.58 53.34
N ALA A 137 4.37 25.55 53.23
CA ALA A 137 5.58 25.39 54.02
C ALA A 137 6.63 26.49 53.74
N TYR A 138 6.89 26.81 52.47
CA TYR A 138 7.81 27.89 52.11
C TYR A 138 7.29 29.28 52.53
N ALA A 139 5.96 29.48 52.58
CA ALA A 139 5.37 30.72 53.09
C ALA A 139 5.62 30.88 54.61
N LEU A 140 5.54 29.79 55.37
CA LEU A 140 5.86 29.76 56.81
C LEU A 140 7.35 30.00 57.06
N GLU A 141 8.23 29.39 56.28
CA GLU A 141 9.68 29.62 56.36
C GLU A 141 10.01 31.11 56.14
N ARG A 142 9.38 31.74 55.14
CA ARG A 142 9.56 33.17 54.82
C ARG A 142 8.98 34.11 55.87
N SER A 143 8.09 33.66 56.76
CA SER A 143 7.51 34.52 57.81
C SER A 143 8.53 34.86 58.91
N GLY A 144 9.62 34.09 59.03
CA GLY A 144 10.79 34.42 59.87
C GLY A 144 10.52 34.47 61.38
N HIS A 145 9.45 33.83 61.88
CA HIS A 145 9.04 33.86 63.31
C HIS A 145 9.07 32.48 63.97
N LEU A 146 9.77 31.51 63.38
CA LEU A 146 9.85 30.14 63.88
C LEU A 146 10.99 29.98 64.89
N SER A 147 10.79 29.16 65.92
CA SER A 147 11.88 28.76 66.81
C SER A 147 12.85 27.82 66.07
N ALA A 148 14.08 27.65 66.59
CA ALA A 148 15.04 26.72 65.99
C ALA A 148 14.51 25.28 65.91
N HIS A 149 13.66 24.88 66.87
CA HIS A 149 13.00 23.58 66.85
C HIS A 149 11.93 23.50 65.76
N ASP A 150 11.08 24.52 65.63
CA ASP A 150 10.01 24.56 64.63
C ASP A 150 10.57 24.65 63.20
N GLN A 151 11.69 25.35 63.03
CA GLN A 151 12.40 25.42 61.76
C GLN A 151 12.94 24.04 61.35
N GLN A 152 13.53 23.29 62.29
CA GLN A 152 14.00 21.94 62.02
C GLN A 152 12.84 20.98 61.65
N VAL A 153 11.68 21.13 62.29
CA VAL A 153 10.48 20.33 61.96
C VAL A 153 9.95 20.69 60.57
N LEU A 154 9.95 21.98 60.21
CA LEU A 154 9.50 22.45 58.90
C LEU A 154 10.44 21.97 57.77
N ASP A 155 11.75 22.07 57.97
CA ASP A 155 12.76 21.58 57.02
C ASP A 155 12.61 20.07 56.77
N GLN A 156 12.36 19.30 57.84
CA GLN A 156 12.09 17.86 57.72
C GLN A 156 10.80 17.61 56.93
N HIS A 157 9.73 18.37 57.19
CA HIS A 157 8.47 18.22 56.48
C HIS A 157 8.59 18.55 54.99
N ILE A 158 9.33 19.60 54.62
CA ILE A 158 9.63 19.94 53.22
C ILE A 158 10.40 18.78 52.56
N SER A 159 11.43 18.27 53.23
CA SER A 159 12.21 17.13 52.73
C SER A 159 11.34 15.89 52.53
N ASP A 160 10.41 15.60 53.45
CA ASP A 160 9.50 14.46 53.36
C ASP A 160 8.53 14.61 52.17
N LEU A 161 8.01 15.82 51.93
CA LEU A 161 7.15 16.14 50.78
C LEU A 161 7.90 16.02 49.45
N GLU A 162 9.14 16.51 49.38
CA GLU A 162 9.99 16.38 48.19
C GLU A 162 10.31 14.90 47.90
N HIS A 163 10.63 14.12 48.93
CA HIS A 163 10.83 12.68 48.80
C HIS A 163 9.57 11.96 48.35
N GLN A 164 8.41 12.29 48.93
CA GLN A 164 7.13 11.71 48.55
C GLN A 164 6.80 11.99 47.07
N ALA A 165 7.01 13.21 46.59
CA ALA A 165 6.78 13.54 45.18
C ALA A 165 7.67 12.71 44.25
N ILE A 166 8.95 12.54 44.61
CA ILE A 166 9.90 11.72 43.85
C ILE A 166 9.47 10.25 43.85
N ASP A 167 9.09 9.71 45.01
CA ASP A 167 8.72 8.31 45.18
C ASP A 167 7.39 7.99 44.47
N ASP A 168 6.36 8.84 44.60
CA ASP A 168 5.09 8.70 43.88
C ASP A 168 5.31 8.72 42.35
N THR A 169 6.23 9.58 41.87
CA THR A 169 6.60 9.65 40.45
C THR A 169 7.34 8.40 39.99
N LYS A 170 8.27 7.87 40.80
CA LYS A 170 9.01 6.63 40.51
C LYS A 170 8.08 5.43 40.46
N ASP A 171 7.19 5.30 41.44
CA ASP A 171 6.26 4.19 41.54
C ASP A 171 5.26 4.21 40.38
N THR A 172 4.77 5.39 40.01
CA THR A 172 3.90 5.54 38.84
C THR A 172 4.65 5.21 37.55
N LEU A 173 5.89 5.70 37.39
CA LEU A 173 6.72 5.37 36.24
C LEU A 173 6.97 3.87 36.12
N ALA A 174 7.29 3.20 37.22
CA ALA A 174 7.50 1.75 37.25
C ALA A 174 6.23 0.97 36.86
N GLN A 175 5.06 1.39 37.35
CA GLN A 175 3.77 0.80 36.97
C GLN A 175 3.46 1.01 35.48
N LEU A 176 3.68 2.22 34.95
CA LEU A 176 3.50 2.51 33.52
C LEU A 176 4.45 1.70 32.64
N GLN A 177 5.70 1.55 33.04
CA GLN A 177 6.67 0.71 32.36
C GLN A 177 6.26 -0.76 32.40
N SER A 178 5.76 -1.26 33.53
CA SER A 178 5.24 -2.63 33.65
C SER A 178 4.04 -2.88 32.74
N ILE A 179 3.09 -1.94 32.67
CA ILE A 179 1.94 -2.01 31.76
C ILE A 179 2.41 -1.99 30.30
N ARG A 180 3.34 -1.10 29.96
CA ARG A 180 3.93 -1.04 28.62
C ARG A 180 4.61 -2.36 28.25
N SER A 181 5.41 -2.93 29.15
CA SER A 181 6.05 -4.22 28.95
C SER A 181 5.01 -5.34 28.80
N GLY A 182 3.94 -5.36 29.59
CA GLY A 182 2.87 -6.34 29.43
C GLY A 182 2.16 -6.26 28.07
N TYR A 183 1.91 -5.05 27.57
CA TYR A 183 1.42 -4.83 26.21
C TYR A 183 2.44 -5.27 25.16
N SER A 184 3.71 -4.88 25.29
CA SER A 184 4.78 -5.28 24.38
C SER A 184 4.99 -6.79 24.35
N ASP A 185 4.88 -7.48 25.48
CA ASP A 185 4.95 -8.93 25.58
C ASP A 185 3.76 -9.61 24.90
N CYS A 186 2.54 -9.04 25.06
CA CYS A 186 1.36 -9.51 24.35
C CYS A 186 1.52 -9.33 22.85
N LEU A 187 1.94 -8.15 22.40
CA LEU A 187 2.20 -7.84 21.00
C LEU A 187 3.29 -8.75 20.44
N GLN A 188 4.38 -8.98 21.17
CA GLN A 188 5.48 -9.82 20.74
C GLN A 188 5.08 -11.31 20.72
N ARG A 189 4.24 -11.75 21.66
CA ARG A 189 3.66 -13.10 21.65
C ARG A 189 2.73 -13.28 20.46
N SER A 190 1.83 -12.33 20.20
CA SER A 190 0.97 -12.33 19.01
C SER A 190 1.80 -12.26 17.74
N GLN A 191 2.83 -11.42 17.66
CA GLN A 191 3.79 -11.42 16.53
C GLN A 191 4.55 -12.73 16.40
N THR A 192 4.83 -13.42 17.51
CA THR A 192 5.48 -14.74 17.49
C THR A 192 4.53 -15.83 17.05
N ASN A 193 3.27 -15.81 17.49
CA ASN A 193 2.21 -16.70 17.01
C ASN A 193 1.98 -16.48 15.51
N LEU A 194 1.73 -15.22 15.12
CA LEU A 194 1.65 -14.79 13.71
C LEU A 194 2.88 -15.24 12.92
N ARG A 195 4.11 -15.12 13.45
CA ARG A 195 5.34 -15.59 12.78
C ARG A 195 5.46 -17.12 12.74
N THR A 196 4.97 -17.83 13.74
CA THR A 196 4.90 -19.30 13.78
C THR A 196 3.85 -19.81 12.79
N ASP A 197 2.82 -19.01 12.54
CA ASP A 197 1.74 -19.23 11.57
C ASP A 197 1.97 -18.50 10.23
N GLY A 198 3.13 -17.86 10.03
CA GLY A 198 3.59 -17.29 8.75
C GLY A 198 3.17 -15.86 8.42
N PHE A 199 3.34 -14.88 9.31
CA PHE A 199 2.98 -13.46 9.11
C PHE A 199 4.07 -12.45 9.55
N ASP A 200 4.25 -11.33 8.82
CA ASP A 200 5.23 -10.25 9.08
C ASP A 200 4.56 -8.85 9.23
N PRO A 201 4.80 -8.08 10.33
CA PRO A 201 4.07 -6.85 10.68
C PRO A 201 4.55 -5.51 10.08
N ALA A 202 5.24 -5.47 8.93
CA ALA A 202 5.91 -4.25 8.43
C ALA A 202 5.05 -3.26 7.58
N SER A 203 3.73 -3.47 7.42
CA SER A 203 2.94 -2.82 6.35
C SER A 203 2.23 -1.50 6.69
N ILE A 204 2.68 -0.68 7.65
CA ILE A 204 2.04 0.61 7.95
C ILE A 204 3.05 1.76 7.94
N GLN A 205 3.34 2.32 6.75
CA GLN A 205 3.58 3.76 6.49
C GLN A 205 4.07 4.01 5.05
N ALA A 206 3.19 4.56 4.21
CA ALA A 206 3.57 5.29 3.00
C ALA A 206 2.44 6.26 2.61
N LEU A 207 2.48 7.47 3.16
CA LEU A 207 1.74 8.65 2.72
C LEU A 207 2.76 9.78 2.78
N ASP A 208 3.29 10.18 1.62
CA ASP A 208 3.73 11.54 1.31
C ASP A 208 4.05 11.64 -0.19
N ALA A 209 3.44 12.64 -0.84
CA ALA A 209 3.57 12.95 -2.27
C ALA A 209 4.86 13.75 -2.56
N PRO A 210 5.46 13.66 -3.77
CA PRO A 210 6.52 14.58 -4.15
C PRO A 210 5.98 15.88 -4.79
N GLU A 211 6.38 17.02 -4.23
CA GLU A 211 6.32 18.34 -4.87
C GLU A 211 7.49 18.54 -5.85
N SER A 212 7.21 19.02 -7.07
CA SER A 212 8.03 20.04 -7.74
C SER A 212 7.27 20.70 -8.92
N PRO A 213 7.41 22.03 -9.13
CA PRO A 213 6.51 22.81 -9.98
C PRO A 213 6.99 22.99 -11.44
N ALA A 214 6.05 23.03 -12.39
CA ALA A 214 6.30 23.44 -13.78
C ALA A 214 6.28 24.98 -13.94
N LYS A 215 6.97 25.47 -14.98
CA LYS A 215 7.27 26.89 -15.28
C LYS A 215 6.03 27.73 -15.68
N PRO A 216 6.11 29.08 -15.66
CA PRO A 216 4.92 29.95 -15.55
C PRO A 216 4.22 30.42 -16.85
N ASP A 217 4.56 29.95 -18.06
CA ASP A 217 4.06 30.58 -19.31
C ASP A 217 3.18 29.70 -20.24
N ASP A 218 2.95 28.41 -19.91
CA ASP A 218 2.12 27.49 -20.73
C ASP A 218 0.70 27.24 -20.18
N GLN A 219 0.29 27.92 -19.10
CA GLN A 219 -0.95 27.60 -18.36
C GLN A 219 -2.25 28.04 -19.04
N ASN A 220 -2.19 28.80 -20.13
CA ASN A 220 -3.39 29.23 -20.83
C ASN A 220 -3.72 28.27 -21.98
N PRO A 221 -4.95 27.73 -22.04
CA PRO A 221 -5.37 26.89 -23.15
C PRO A 221 -5.21 27.62 -24.48
N PRO A 222 -4.85 26.90 -25.56
CA PRO A 222 -4.73 27.51 -26.88
C PRO A 222 -6.01 28.25 -27.21
N HIS A 223 -5.88 29.49 -27.71
CA HIS A 223 -7.04 30.30 -28.05
C HIS A 223 -7.81 29.61 -29.19
N ASP A 224 -9.04 29.19 -28.90
CA ASP A 224 -9.95 28.59 -29.87
C ASP A 224 -11.17 29.48 -30.07
N ASP A 225 -11.53 29.70 -31.34
CA ASP A 225 -12.66 30.56 -31.73
C ASP A 225 -14.02 29.90 -31.44
N ARG A 226 -14.05 28.61 -31.03
CA ARG A 226 -15.23 27.88 -30.59
C ARG A 226 -15.35 28.00 -29.06
N PRO A 227 -16.28 28.81 -28.53
CA PRO A 227 -16.36 29.10 -27.10
C PRO A 227 -16.63 27.86 -26.23
N GLU A 228 -17.32 26.86 -26.79
CA GLU A 228 -17.56 25.58 -26.11
C GLU A 228 -16.27 24.77 -25.90
N ILE A 229 -15.34 24.82 -26.86
CA ILE A 229 -14.06 24.10 -26.77
C ILE A 229 -13.08 24.88 -25.90
N GLN A 230 -13.04 26.20 -26.02
CA GLN A 230 -12.26 27.06 -25.13
C GLN A 230 -12.63 26.86 -23.65
N ASP A 231 -13.93 26.78 -23.35
CA ASP A 231 -14.43 26.52 -21.99
C ASP A 231 -14.10 25.09 -21.53
N ALA A 232 -14.19 24.10 -22.42
CA ALA A 232 -13.85 22.71 -22.11
C ALA A 232 -12.35 22.53 -21.81
N LEU A 233 -11.46 23.14 -22.60
CA LEU A 233 -10.00 23.10 -22.39
C LEU A 233 -9.56 23.86 -21.13
N SER A 234 -10.41 24.73 -20.59
CA SER A 234 -10.15 25.48 -19.35
C SER A 234 -10.59 24.73 -18.08
N LYS A 235 -11.16 23.54 -18.20
CA LYS A 235 -11.69 22.71 -17.11
C LYS A 235 -11.01 21.35 -17.09
N PRO A 236 -11.02 20.63 -15.95
CA PRO A 236 -10.63 19.22 -15.92
C PRO A 236 -11.44 18.40 -16.93
N LEU A 237 -10.80 17.40 -17.54
CA LEU A 237 -11.47 16.49 -18.48
C LEU A 237 -12.63 15.75 -17.78
N PRO A 238 -13.74 15.47 -18.50
CA PRO A 238 -14.84 14.69 -17.93
C PRO A 238 -14.40 13.28 -17.51
N ASP A 239 -14.75 12.87 -16.29
CA ASP A 239 -14.53 11.48 -15.82
C ASP A 239 -15.49 10.46 -16.48
N ASP A 240 -16.60 10.95 -17.03
CA ASP A 240 -17.63 10.14 -17.70
C ASP A 240 -17.17 9.78 -19.14
N PRO A 241 -17.04 8.49 -19.47
CA PRO A 241 -16.45 8.06 -20.75
C PRO A 241 -17.21 8.54 -21.99
N ASP A 242 -18.55 8.58 -21.94
CA ASP A 242 -19.36 9.02 -23.08
C ASP A 242 -19.20 10.54 -23.31
N LYS A 243 -19.18 11.34 -22.23
CA LYS A 243 -18.94 12.79 -22.33
C LYS A 243 -17.52 13.12 -22.79
N LEU A 244 -16.52 12.36 -22.33
CA LEU A 244 -15.14 12.54 -22.78
C LEU A 244 -15.04 12.23 -24.28
N HIS A 245 -15.66 11.14 -24.74
CA HIS A 245 -15.68 10.76 -26.14
C HIS A 245 -16.32 11.85 -27.02
N ASP A 246 -17.49 12.36 -26.64
CA ASP A 246 -18.20 13.43 -27.35
C ASP A 246 -17.39 14.73 -27.45
N LEU A 247 -16.61 15.05 -26.40
CA LEU A 247 -15.68 16.17 -26.42
C LEU A 247 -14.50 15.88 -27.35
N TRP A 248 -13.92 14.69 -27.24
CA TRP A 248 -12.73 14.27 -27.97
C TRP A 248 -12.92 14.33 -29.49
N GLU A 249 -14.08 13.92 -29.99
CA GLU A 249 -14.45 13.99 -31.42
C GLU A 249 -14.49 15.43 -31.96
N LYS A 250 -14.65 16.43 -31.10
CA LYS A 250 -14.65 17.85 -31.48
C LYS A 250 -13.26 18.48 -31.42
N LEU A 251 -12.30 17.85 -30.74
CA LEU A 251 -10.94 18.37 -30.58
C LEU A 251 -10.10 18.11 -31.83
N THR A 252 -9.32 19.11 -32.21
CA THR A 252 -8.29 19.01 -33.24
C THR A 252 -7.07 18.24 -32.71
N PRO A 253 -6.22 17.67 -33.58
CA PRO A 253 -4.98 17.01 -33.15
C PRO A 253 -4.08 17.90 -32.28
N GLN A 254 -4.02 19.20 -32.55
CA GLN A 254 -3.21 20.14 -31.77
C GLN A 254 -3.74 20.35 -30.35
N GLU A 255 -5.06 20.42 -30.18
CA GLU A 255 -5.70 20.54 -28.86
C GLU A 255 -5.52 19.26 -28.04
N ARG A 256 -5.63 18.09 -28.69
CA ARG A 256 -5.36 16.79 -28.06
C ARG A 256 -3.90 16.69 -27.60
N ASP A 257 -2.96 17.14 -28.42
CA ASP A 257 -1.53 17.17 -28.07
C ASP A 257 -1.22 18.18 -26.95
N TRP A 258 -1.96 19.30 -26.90
CA TRP A 258 -1.86 20.26 -25.78
C TRP A 258 -2.37 19.65 -24.47
N LEU A 259 -3.49 18.93 -24.51
CA LEU A 259 -4.00 18.20 -23.33
C LEU A 259 -2.96 17.18 -22.83
N TYR A 260 -2.30 16.46 -23.74
CA TYR A 260 -1.24 15.52 -23.39
C TYR A 260 -0.05 16.20 -22.68
N GLN A 261 0.36 17.38 -23.12
CA GLN A 261 1.46 18.13 -22.48
C GLN A 261 1.12 18.58 -21.05
N HIS A 262 -0.17 18.64 -20.70
CA HIS A 262 -0.63 19.00 -19.36
C HIS A 262 -0.93 17.78 -18.49
N ASP A 263 -1.33 16.67 -19.12
CA ASP A 263 -1.60 15.40 -18.47
C ASP A 263 -1.01 14.24 -19.28
N HIS A 264 0.16 13.75 -18.87
CA HIS A 264 0.82 12.62 -19.51
C HIS A 264 0.11 11.28 -19.26
N SER A 265 -0.90 11.25 -18.38
CA SER A 265 -1.80 10.10 -18.19
C SER A 265 -2.97 10.09 -19.17
N LEU A 266 -3.05 11.05 -20.11
CA LEU A 266 -4.15 11.20 -21.05
C LEU A 266 -4.55 9.88 -21.74
N GLY A 267 -3.57 9.08 -22.18
CA GLY A 267 -3.84 7.81 -22.87
C GLY A 267 -4.52 6.75 -22.00
N ASN A 268 -4.57 6.91 -20.68
CA ASN A 268 -5.26 6.01 -19.76
C ASN A 268 -6.74 6.34 -19.61
N HIS A 269 -7.20 7.53 -20.03
CA HIS A 269 -8.59 7.95 -19.83
C HIS A 269 -9.58 7.10 -20.63
N ASP A 270 -10.66 6.70 -19.96
CA ASP A 270 -11.74 5.91 -20.55
C ASP A 270 -12.63 6.78 -21.45
N GLY A 271 -13.03 6.24 -22.61
CA GLY A 271 -13.79 6.98 -23.62
C GLY A 271 -12.94 7.52 -24.78
N LEU A 272 -11.60 7.53 -24.63
CA LEU A 272 -10.71 7.77 -25.76
C LEU A 272 -10.70 6.59 -26.73
N PRO A 273 -10.69 6.84 -28.06
CA PRO A 273 -10.46 5.79 -29.05
C PRO A 273 -9.16 5.03 -28.80
N ALA A 274 -9.17 3.72 -29.01
CA ALA A 274 -8.02 2.83 -28.81
C ALA A 274 -6.77 3.26 -29.59
N VAL A 275 -6.95 3.90 -30.75
CA VAL A 275 -5.86 4.49 -31.53
C VAL A 275 -5.21 5.70 -30.86
N ASP A 276 -5.99 6.51 -30.15
CA ASP A 276 -5.51 7.68 -29.42
C ASP A 276 -4.88 7.24 -28.08
N ARG A 277 -5.49 6.27 -27.37
CA ARG A 277 -4.88 5.63 -26.19
C ARG A 277 -3.51 5.06 -26.53
N ASP A 278 -3.40 4.30 -27.63
CA ASP A 278 -2.12 3.76 -28.11
C ASP A 278 -1.09 4.85 -28.39
N ARG A 279 -1.49 5.92 -29.09
CA ARG A 279 -0.59 7.02 -29.43
C ARG A 279 0.00 7.67 -28.17
N TYR A 280 -0.84 8.11 -27.24
CA TYR A 280 -0.38 8.85 -26.07
C TYR A 280 0.33 7.95 -25.06
N ASN A 281 -0.14 6.71 -24.84
CA ASN A 281 0.56 5.78 -23.96
C ASN A 281 1.95 5.39 -24.50
N ARG A 282 2.13 5.31 -25.82
CA ARG A 282 3.46 5.07 -26.42
C ARG A 282 4.39 6.28 -26.28
N LEU A 283 3.87 7.50 -26.29
CA LEU A 283 4.66 8.69 -25.99
C LEU A 283 5.14 8.66 -24.54
N THR A 284 4.21 8.45 -23.60
CA THR A 284 4.52 8.32 -22.16
C THR A 284 5.49 7.18 -21.89
N LEU A 285 5.31 6.01 -22.53
CA LEU A 285 6.24 4.89 -22.46
C LEU A 285 7.67 5.30 -22.85
N GLY A 286 7.81 6.06 -23.95
CA GLY A 286 9.12 6.50 -24.42
C GLY A 286 9.81 7.44 -23.44
N GLU A 287 9.05 8.38 -22.86
CA GLU A 287 9.55 9.33 -21.87
C GLU A 287 9.94 8.64 -20.56
N GLU A 288 9.04 7.84 -19.98
CA GLU A 288 9.28 7.12 -18.73
C GLU A 288 10.42 6.11 -18.87
N LEU A 289 10.51 5.40 -20.00
CA LEU A 289 11.61 4.46 -20.26
C LEU A 289 12.95 5.19 -20.34
N ALA A 290 13.02 6.34 -20.99
CA ALA A 290 14.24 7.14 -21.07
C ALA A 290 14.66 7.66 -19.70
N GLN A 291 13.72 8.14 -18.89
CA GLN A 291 13.97 8.61 -17.52
C GLN A 291 14.45 7.47 -16.63
N ALA A 292 13.77 6.32 -16.64
CA ALA A 292 14.13 5.16 -15.85
C ALA A 292 15.51 4.60 -16.24
N GLN A 293 15.85 4.61 -17.53
CA GLN A 293 17.18 4.18 -18.01
C GLN A 293 18.29 5.15 -17.58
N ALA A 294 18.02 6.46 -17.59
CA ALA A 294 18.96 7.46 -17.10
C ALA A 294 19.17 7.32 -15.58
N ALA A 295 18.10 7.12 -14.81
CA ALA A 295 18.15 6.90 -13.38
C ALA A 295 18.92 5.63 -13.01
N ALA A 296 18.72 4.52 -13.74
CA ALA A 296 19.50 3.30 -13.56
C ALA A 296 21.00 3.53 -13.81
N THR A 297 21.32 4.26 -14.88
CA THR A 297 22.72 4.63 -15.20
C THR A 297 23.35 5.47 -14.09
N GLU A 298 22.60 6.42 -13.51
CA GLU A 298 23.08 7.22 -12.38
C GLU A 298 23.27 6.38 -11.12
N ALA A 299 22.35 5.46 -10.82
CA ALA A 299 22.46 4.55 -9.68
C ALA A 299 23.72 3.68 -9.79
N ASP A 300 23.99 3.10 -10.96
CA ASP A 300 25.20 2.32 -11.23
C ASP A 300 26.47 3.17 -11.04
N ALA A 301 26.46 4.41 -11.54
CA ALA A 301 27.59 5.32 -11.39
C ALA A 301 27.84 5.74 -9.94
N LEU A 302 26.78 5.97 -9.15
CA LEU A 302 26.87 6.31 -7.72
C LEU A 302 27.34 5.11 -6.89
N GLN A 303 26.87 3.91 -7.20
CA GLN A 303 27.33 2.67 -6.58
C GLN A 303 28.82 2.41 -6.88
N ALA A 304 29.27 2.67 -8.11
CA ALA A 304 30.68 2.52 -8.48
C ALA A 304 31.61 3.52 -7.80
N GLN A 305 31.12 4.72 -7.47
CA GLN A 305 31.87 5.74 -6.72
C GLN A 305 32.09 5.34 -5.26
N HIS A 306 31.06 4.80 -4.60
CA HIS A 306 31.12 4.39 -3.18
C HIS A 306 30.51 2.99 -2.97
N PRO A 307 31.23 1.92 -3.34
CA PRO A 307 30.70 0.56 -3.28
C PRO A 307 30.51 0.05 -1.85
N ASP A 308 31.26 0.56 -0.89
CA ASP A 308 31.10 0.26 0.53
C ASP A 308 29.85 0.92 1.11
N TRP A 309 29.62 2.21 0.84
CA TRP A 309 28.41 2.92 1.26
C TRP A 309 27.14 2.29 0.70
N ALA A 310 27.15 1.88 -0.58
CA ALA A 310 26.03 1.17 -1.21
C ALA A 310 25.72 -0.20 -0.60
N GLN A 311 26.70 -0.82 0.06
CA GLN A 311 26.53 -2.07 0.82
C GLN A 311 26.20 -1.84 2.30
N GLY A 312 26.03 -0.58 2.72
CA GLY A 312 25.85 -0.21 4.12
C GLY A 312 27.10 -0.41 4.99
N LYS A 313 28.29 -0.45 4.38
CA LYS A 313 29.58 -0.62 5.05
C LYS A 313 30.33 0.71 5.12
N ASN A 314 31.21 0.83 6.11
CA ASN A 314 32.06 2.01 6.32
C ASN A 314 31.26 3.34 6.32
N ILE A 315 30.03 3.31 6.84
CA ILE A 315 29.19 4.50 6.91
C ILE A 315 29.81 5.48 7.92
N PRO A 316 30.04 6.75 7.54
CA PRO A 316 30.53 7.77 8.47
C PRO A 316 29.60 7.94 9.67
N GLN A 317 30.19 8.20 10.84
CA GLN A 317 29.45 8.33 12.10
C GLN A 317 28.43 9.48 12.03
N PRO A 318 27.27 9.36 12.71
CA PRO A 318 26.27 10.42 12.77
C PRO A 318 26.85 11.73 13.32
N ASN A 319 26.28 12.86 12.91
CA ASN A 319 26.63 14.16 13.49
C ASN A 319 26.17 14.20 14.96
N GLU A 320 27.04 14.69 15.84
CA GLU A 320 26.74 14.88 17.27
C GLU A 320 26.70 16.37 17.62
N PRO A 321 25.95 16.79 18.67
CA PRO A 321 25.99 18.17 19.12
C PRO A 321 27.42 18.63 19.44
N GLY A 322 27.95 19.54 18.61
CA GLY A 322 29.31 20.07 18.73
C GLY A 322 30.35 19.46 17.77
N ALA A 323 29.99 18.46 16.95
CA ALA A 323 30.85 17.87 15.92
C ALA A 323 30.07 17.55 14.64
N ILE A 324 30.27 18.36 13.59
CA ILE A 324 29.76 18.08 12.24
C ILE A 324 30.92 17.45 11.45
N PHE A 325 30.72 16.25 10.92
CA PHE A 325 31.72 15.56 10.11
C PHE A 325 31.42 15.77 8.62
N GLN A 326 32.38 16.30 7.86
CA GLN A 326 32.21 16.54 6.42
C GLN A 326 31.87 15.25 5.66
N ASP A 327 32.56 14.15 5.98
CA ASP A 327 32.33 12.83 5.37
C ASP A 327 30.89 12.34 5.59
N ARG A 328 30.24 12.72 6.70
CA ARG A 328 28.84 12.38 6.98
C ARG A 328 27.88 13.14 6.09
N LEU A 329 28.13 14.43 5.86
CA LEU A 329 27.34 15.25 4.93
C LEU A 329 27.48 14.74 3.49
N ASP A 330 28.68 14.32 3.10
CA ASP A 330 28.96 13.76 1.77
C ASP A 330 28.24 12.42 1.58
N TYR A 331 28.28 11.54 2.60
CA TYR A 331 27.50 10.29 2.62
C TYR A 331 25.99 10.55 2.50
N GLU A 332 25.43 11.47 3.28
CA GLU A 332 23.99 11.75 3.24
C GLU A 332 23.55 12.38 1.90
N ALA A 333 24.38 13.23 1.31
CA ALA A 333 24.15 13.78 -0.02
C ALA A 333 24.21 12.69 -1.11
N TRP A 334 25.21 11.81 -1.03
CA TRP A 334 25.33 10.65 -1.89
C TRP A 334 24.12 9.71 -1.73
N GLN A 335 23.72 9.41 -0.49
CA GLN A 335 22.61 8.51 -0.17
C GLN A 335 21.30 9.03 -0.77
N ARG A 336 20.96 10.32 -0.56
CA ARG A 336 19.75 10.92 -1.18
C ARG A 336 19.74 10.77 -2.70
N ARG A 337 20.88 11.00 -3.37
CA ARG A 337 20.99 10.86 -4.82
C ARG A 337 20.87 9.41 -5.26
N TYR A 338 21.50 8.49 -4.54
CA TYR A 338 21.48 7.07 -4.85
C TYR A 338 20.08 6.48 -4.66
N ASP A 339 19.39 6.83 -3.57
CA ASP A 339 18.01 6.42 -3.32
C ASP A 339 17.05 7.01 -4.36
N ALA A 340 17.21 8.29 -4.73
CA ALA A 340 16.43 8.91 -5.80
C ALA A 340 16.65 8.22 -7.16
N ALA A 341 17.90 7.90 -7.52
CA ALA A 341 18.24 7.21 -8.76
C ALA A 341 17.69 5.77 -8.79
N ARG A 342 17.78 5.03 -7.68
CA ARG A 342 17.16 3.70 -7.54
C ARG A 342 15.65 3.75 -7.66
N ASN A 343 15.01 4.73 -7.02
CA ASN A 343 13.57 4.91 -7.09
C ASN A 343 13.12 5.30 -8.50
N GLY A 344 13.86 6.17 -9.20
CA GLY A 344 13.61 6.50 -10.61
C GLY A 344 13.76 5.31 -11.56
N ALA A 345 14.60 4.34 -11.21
CA ALA A 345 14.80 3.11 -11.98
C ALA A 345 13.82 1.97 -11.65
N LYS A 346 12.94 2.13 -10.64
CA LYS A 346 12.16 1.02 -10.06
C LYS A 346 11.30 0.28 -11.09
N ASN A 347 10.73 0.99 -12.07
CA ASN A 347 9.82 0.46 -13.09
C ASN A 347 10.53 0.10 -14.40
N LEU A 348 11.87 0.19 -14.48
CA LEU A 348 12.61 0.02 -15.73
C LEU A 348 12.32 -1.34 -16.39
N ALA A 349 12.26 -2.42 -15.61
CA ALA A 349 11.98 -3.75 -16.13
C ALA A 349 10.57 -3.87 -16.73
N ASP A 350 9.57 -3.25 -16.08
CA ASP A 350 8.18 -3.24 -16.56
C ASP A 350 8.09 -2.45 -17.88
N LEU A 351 8.66 -1.24 -17.92
CA LEU A 351 8.68 -0.37 -19.10
C LEU A 351 9.39 -1.04 -20.28
N GLN A 352 10.52 -1.72 -20.04
CA GLN A 352 11.23 -2.49 -21.07
C GLN A 352 10.38 -3.65 -21.61
N ALA A 353 9.64 -4.34 -20.74
CA ALA A 353 8.75 -5.42 -21.17
C ALA A 353 7.59 -4.91 -22.03
N VAL A 354 6.99 -3.77 -21.66
CA VAL A 354 5.96 -3.12 -22.47
C VAL A 354 6.53 -2.65 -23.82
N ASP A 355 7.65 -1.92 -23.84
CA ASP A 355 8.31 -1.47 -25.09
C ASP A 355 8.58 -2.65 -26.01
N LYS A 356 9.21 -3.71 -25.49
CA LYS A 356 9.48 -4.93 -26.27
C LYS A 356 8.19 -5.55 -26.83
N THR A 357 7.10 -5.50 -26.09
CA THR A 357 5.82 -6.10 -26.49
C THR A 357 5.14 -5.32 -27.62
N VAL A 358 5.22 -3.99 -27.60
CA VAL A 358 4.45 -3.12 -28.52
C VAL A 358 5.28 -2.53 -29.66
N LYS A 359 6.60 -2.43 -29.51
CA LYS A 359 7.50 -1.82 -30.50
C LYS A 359 7.54 -2.61 -31.80
N GLY A 360 7.49 -1.90 -32.92
CA GLY A 360 7.53 -2.50 -34.26
C GLY A 360 6.29 -3.32 -34.64
N ASN A 361 5.25 -3.34 -33.79
CA ASN A 361 4.04 -4.13 -33.99
C ASN A 361 2.81 -3.20 -34.06
N PRO A 362 2.41 -2.76 -35.27
CA PRO A 362 1.28 -1.84 -35.45
C PRO A 362 -0.09 -2.47 -35.16
N ASP A 363 -0.17 -3.80 -35.15
CA ASP A 363 -1.39 -4.55 -34.76
C ASP A 363 -1.55 -4.66 -33.24
N ARG A 364 -0.56 -4.20 -32.44
CA ARG A 364 -0.63 -4.16 -30.99
C ARG A 364 -0.88 -2.73 -30.51
N LYS A 365 -1.94 -2.51 -29.73
CA LYS A 365 -2.32 -1.19 -29.20
C LYS A 365 -2.13 -1.12 -27.69
N LEU A 366 -1.37 -0.15 -27.19
CA LEU A 366 -1.16 0.08 -25.76
C LEU A 366 -2.32 0.89 -25.18
N LEU A 367 -3.25 0.22 -24.52
CA LEU A 367 -4.48 0.83 -24.01
C LEU A 367 -4.37 1.41 -22.60
N LEU A 368 -3.40 0.93 -21.82
CA LEU A 368 -3.13 1.38 -20.45
C LEU A 368 -1.62 1.29 -20.21
N LEU A 369 -1.06 2.33 -19.59
CA LEU A 369 0.26 2.32 -18.96
C LEU A 369 0.21 3.20 -17.70
N ASP A 370 0.30 2.59 -16.53
CA ASP A 370 0.33 3.32 -15.26
C ASP A 370 1.46 2.80 -14.37
N THR A 371 2.38 3.70 -14.02
CA THR A 371 3.56 3.43 -13.19
C THR A 371 3.51 4.13 -11.82
N HIS A 372 2.41 4.84 -11.53
CA HIS A 372 2.31 5.81 -10.43
C HIS A 372 1.23 5.50 -9.41
N THR A 373 0.10 4.87 -9.79
CA THR A 373 -1.05 4.71 -8.88
C THR A 373 -1.02 3.41 -8.06
N GLY A 374 -0.46 2.34 -8.63
CA GLY A 374 -0.36 1.01 -8.00
C GLY A 374 0.99 0.72 -7.34
N ARG A 375 1.04 -0.38 -6.55
CA ARG A 375 2.33 -0.95 -6.08
C ARG A 375 3.10 -1.58 -7.23
N GLN A 376 2.41 -2.02 -8.27
CA GLN A 376 2.97 -2.58 -9.49
C GLN A 376 2.61 -1.69 -10.69
N THR A 377 3.45 -1.73 -11.73
CA THR A 377 3.08 -1.15 -13.02
C THR A 377 1.83 -1.87 -13.55
N HIS A 378 0.87 -1.12 -14.09
CA HIS A 378 -0.28 -1.64 -14.79
C HIS A 378 -0.15 -1.39 -16.30
N ALA A 379 -0.56 -2.36 -17.10
CA ALA A 379 -0.50 -2.26 -18.56
C ALA A 379 -1.61 -3.07 -19.22
N ALA A 380 -2.13 -2.57 -20.33
CA ALA A 380 -3.06 -3.31 -21.17
C ALA A 380 -2.69 -3.17 -22.64
N VAL A 381 -2.66 -4.29 -23.36
CA VAL A 381 -2.29 -4.33 -24.78
C VAL A 381 -3.34 -5.10 -25.55
N ALA A 382 -3.97 -4.45 -26.53
CA ALA A 382 -4.86 -5.10 -27.49
C ALA A 382 -4.06 -5.65 -28.67
N VAL A 383 -4.48 -6.81 -29.17
CA VAL A 383 -4.10 -7.35 -30.48
C VAL A 383 -5.30 -7.15 -31.40
N GLY A 384 -5.11 -6.39 -32.48
CA GLY A 384 -6.19 -5.83 -33.29
C GLY A 384 -6.76 -4.51 -32.73
N ASP A 385 -7.82 -4.03 -33.37
CA ASP A 385 -8.48 -2.76 -33.02
C ASP A 385 -9.81 -3.05 -32.30
N PRO A 386 -9.89 -2.87 -30.97
CA PRO A 386 -11.10 -3.20 -30.22
C PRO A 386 -12.27 -2.29 -30.56
N ASP A 387 -12.03 -1.08 -31.07
CA ASP A 387 -13.10 -0.14 -31.47
C ASP A 387 -13.80 -0.59 -32.76
N LYS A 388 -13.14 -1.42 -33.57
CA LYS A 388 -13.64 -1.90 -34.87
C LYS A 388 -13.87 -3.40 -34.90
N ALA A 389 -13.65 -4.07 -33.78
CA ALA A 389 -13.83 -5.50 -33.68
C ALA A 389 -15.32 -5.85 -33.53
N THR A 390 -15.75 -6.91 -34.20
CA THR A 390 -17.08 -7.51 -33.99
C THR A 390 -17.13 -8.22 -32.65
N HIS A 391 -16.01 -8.88 -32.28
CA HIS A 391 -15.84 -9.60 -31.02
C HIS A 391 -14.60 -9.10 -30.28
N VAL A 392 -14.76 -8.75 -29.01
CA VAL A 392 -13.65 -8.35 -28.12
C VAL A 392 -13.55 -9.34 -26.98
N SER A 393 -12.33 -9.83 -26.71
CA SER A 393 -12.02 -10.65 -25.55
C SER A 393 -11.00 -9.93 -24.68
N VAL A 394 -11.18 -9.95 -23.36
CA VAL A 394 -10.19 -9.44 -22.40
C VAL A 394 -9.73 -10.60 -21.53
N THR A 395 -8.42 -10.82 -21.48
CA THR A 395 -7.77 -11.73 -20.56
C THR A 395 -7.28 -10.96 -19.35
N THR A 396 -7.80 -11.31 -18.19
CA THR A 396 -7.43 -10.73 -16.90
C THR A 396 -6.22 -11.45 -16.31
N PRO A 397 -5.41 -10.76 -15.50
CA PRO A 397 -4.22 -11.36 -14.91
C PRO A 397 -4.62 -12.35 -13.82
N GLY A 398 -3.73 -13.32 -13.58
CA GLY A 398 -3.86 -14.26 -12.46
C GLY A 398 -2.91 -13.92 -11.32
N LEU A 399 -2.69 -14.90 -10.44
CA LEU A 399 -1.67 -14.82 -9.39
C LEU A 399 -0.27 -14.65 -10.01
N ASN A 400 0.63 -13.95 -9.31
CA ASN A 400 2.01 -13.69 -9.70
C ASN A 400 2.20 -12.98 -11.04
N THR A 401 1.15 -12.36 -11.56
CA THR A 401 1.19 -11.75 -12.89
C THR A 401 1.75 -10.33 -12.76
N THR A 402 3.01 -10.13 -13.13
CA THR A 402 3.63 -8.79 -13.18
C THR A 402 3.75 -8.30 -14.62
N VAL A 403 3.85 -6.99 -14.84
CA VAL A 403 4.08 -6.45 -16.18
C VAL A 403 5.40 -6.98 -16.77
N HIS A 404 6.53 -6.85 -16.06
CA HIS A 404 7.81 -7.36 -16.55
C HIS A 404 7.86 -8.88 -16.76
N GLY A 405 7.10 -9.64 -15.98
CA GLY A 405 7.12 -11.11 -16.00
C GLY A 405 6.12 -11.75 -16.97
N SER A 406 5.00 -11.08 -17.26
CA SER A 406 3.84 -11.75 -17.87
C SER A 406 3.24 -11.03 -19.07
N ILE A 407 3.35 -9.70 -19.21
CA ILE A 407 2.61 -8.97 -20.26
C ILE A 407 2.94 -9.47 -21.68
N GLY A 408 4.21 -9.78 -21.96
CA GLY A 408 4.63 -10.29 -23.26
C GLY A 408 3.97 -11.64 -23.59
N GLY A 409 4.00 -12.58 -22.64
CA GLY A 409 3.36 -13.89 -22.79
C GLY A 409 1.84 -13.78 -22.96
N MET A 410 1.19 -12.96 -22.13
CA MET A 410 -0.25 -12.69 -22.22
C MET A 410 -0.65 -12.11 -23.58
N VAL A 411 0.16 -11.23 -24.16
CA VAL A 411 -0.10 -10.68 -25.51
C VAL A 411 0.13 -11.72 -26.61
N ASP A 412 1.10 -12.60 -26.45
CA ASP A 412 1.31 -13.71 -27.38
C ASP A 412 0.15 -14.72 -27.32
N GLU A 413 -0.38 -15.00 -26.12
CA GLU A 413 -1.59 -15.80 -25.91
C GLU A 413 -2.83 -15.12 -26.51
N ALA A 414 -2.99 -13.81 -26.32
CA ALA A 414 -4.04 -13.03 -26.97
C ALA A 414 -3.94 -13.08 -28.50
N THR A 415 -2.71 -13.07 -29.04
CA THR A 415 -2.46 -13.23 -30.49
C THR A 415 -2.92 -14.60 -30.97
N HIS A 416 -2.58 -15.68 -30.25
CA HIS A 416 -3.05 -17.04 -30.57
C HIS A 416 -4.56 -17.18 -30.47
N LEU A 417 -5.17 -16.65 -29.40
CA LEU A 417 -6.63 -16.68 -29.20
C LEU A 417 -7.36 -15.98 -30.34
N ARG A 418 -6.90 -14.78 -30.73
CA ARG A 418 -7.47 -14.03 -31.85
C ARG A 418 -7.36 -14.80 -33.16
N MET A 419 -6.21 -15.41 -33.45
CA MET A 419 -6.03 -16.21 -34.67
C MET A 419 -6.96 -17.41 -34.69
N GLU A 420 -7.11 -18.13 -33.59
CA GLU A 420 -8.00 -19.29 -33.51
C GLU A 420 -9.48 -18.88 -33.62
N ALA A 421 -9.89 -17.77 -32.99
CA ALA A 421 -11.24 -17.23 -33.12
C ALA A 421 -11.55 -16.86 -34.58
N LEU A 422 -10.67 -16.11 -35.25
CA LEU A 422 -10.82 -15.78 -36.67
C LEU A 422 -10.87 -17.03 -37.56
N ARG A 423 -10.05 -18.04 -37.25
CA ARG A 423 -10.07 -19.32 -37.97
C ARG A 423 -11.44 -20.00 -37.82
N GLN A 424 -12.01 -20.07 -36.63
CA GLN A 424 -13.32 -20.69 -36.42
C GLN A 424 -14.46 -19.90 -37.07
N LEU A 425 -14.42 -18.57 -37.00
CA LEU A 425 -15.39 -17.69 -37.65
C LEU A 425 -15.36 -17.86 -39.18
N SER A 426 -14.17 -18.04 -39.78
CA SER A 426 -14.04 -18.28 -41.22
C SER A 426 -14.71 -19.57 -41.73
N PHE A 427 -14.96 -20.54 -40.83
CA PHE A 427 -15.68 -21.78 -41.14
C PHE A 427 -17.16 -21.74 -40.73
N THR A 428 -17.61 -20.66 -40.11
CA THR A 428 -18.98 -20.50 -39.62
C THR A 428 -19.78 -19.66 -40.62
N PRO A 429 -20.82 -20.23 -41.28
CA PRO A 429 -21.59 -19.50 -42.28
C PRO A 429 -22.18 -18.19 -41.72
N GLY A 430 -21.95 -17.09 -42.43
CA GLY A 430 -22.47 -15.76 -42.06
C GLY A 430 -21.57 -14.95 -41.13
N HIS A 431 -20.39 -15.46 -40.77
CA HIS A 431 -19.40 -14.81 -39.89
C HIS A 431 -18.03 -14.62 -40.56
N GLU A 432 -17.96 -14.72 -41.89
CA GLU A 432 -16.70 -14.71 -42.65
C GLU A 432 -15.98 -13.35 -42.61
N HIS A 433 -16.71 -12.29 -42.27
CA HIS A 433 -16.21 -10.91 -42.18
C HIS A 433 -16.13 -10.41 -40.74
N ASP A 434 -16.43 -11.26 -39.75
CA ASP A 434 -16.31 -10.88 -38.34
C ASP A 434 -14.86 -10.60 -37.99
N SER A 435 -14.64 -9.47 -37.32
CA SER A 435 -13.34 -9.04 -36.81
C SER A 435 -13.21 -9.36 -35.32
N VAL A 436 -12.01 -9.72 -34.88
CA VAL A 436 -11.72 -10.06 -33.48
C VAL A 436 -10.60 -9.18 -32.94
N SER A 437 -10.75 -8.68 -31.73
CA SER A 437 -9.68 -8.10 -30.91
C SER A 437 -9.55 -8.86 -29.60
N ALA A 438 -8.32 -9.13 -29.17
CA ALA A 438 -8.03 -9.79 -27.91
C ALA A 438 -7.08 -8.90 -27.09
N ILE A 439 -7.43 -8.64 -25.83
CA ILE A 439 -6.75 -7.71 -24.94
C ILE A 439 -6.09 -8.50 -23.81
N ALA A 440 -4.79 -8.33 -23.64
CA ALA A 440 -4.09 -8.71 -22.43
C ALA A 440 -4.13 -7.54 -21.45
N TRP A 441 -4.70 -7.74 -20.27
CA TRP A 441 -4.93 -6.66 -19.31
C TRP A 441 -4.31 -7.01 -17.96
N ILE A 442 -3.47 -6.13 -17.43
CA ILE A 442 -2.94 -6.13 -16.07
C ILE A 442 -3.24 -4.74 -15.49
N GLY A 443 -4.49 -4.50 -15.09
CA GLY A 443 -4.95 -3.17 -14.67
C GLY A 443 -5.20 -3.01 -13.17
N TYR A 444 -4.67 -3.92 -12.34
CA TYR A 444 -4.70 -3.83 -10.89
C TYR A 444 -3.47 -4.51 -10.30
N ASP A 445 -3.17 -4.22 -9.03
CA ASP A 445 -2.08 -4.87 -8.30
C ASP A 445 -2.39 -6.35 -8.12
N THR A 446 -1.73 -7.21 -8.90
CA THR A 446 -2.00 -8.64 -8.83
C THR A 446 -1.42 -9.24 -7.55
N PRO A 447 -2.06 -10.29 -7.02
CA PRO A 447 -1.51 -11.02 -5.90
C PRO A 447 -0.13 -11.63 -6.18
N GLN A 448 0.90 -11.30 -5.39
CA GLN A 448 2.28 -11.80 -5.59
C GLN A 448 2.69 -12.88 -4.59
N VAL A 449 2.43 -14.16 -4.91
CA VAL A 449 2.78 -15.41 -4.19
C VAL A 449 4.13 -15.98 -4.65
N PRO A 450 5.29 -15.55 -4.13
CA PRO A 450 6.56 -16.16 -4.50
C PRO A 450 6.64 -17.63 -4.07
N GLY A 451 7.38 -18.39 -4.88
CA GLY A 451 7.71 -19.79 -4.63
C GLY A 451 8.49 -20.00 -3.33
N TRP A 452 8.54 -21.26 -2.90
CA TRP A 452 8.89 -21.76 -1.57
C TRP A 452 10.33 -21.56 -1.08
N ASP A 453 11.10 -20.71 -1.76
CA ASP A 453 12.52 -20.50 -1.47
C ASP A 453 12.74 -19.26 -0.60
N ASP A 454 11.72 -18.41 -0.44
CA ASP A 454 11.78 -17.12 0.28
C ASP A 454 10.48 -16.83 1.05
N LEU A 455 10.38 -17.39 2.27
CA LEU A 455 9.16 -17.45 3.09
C LEU A 455 8.55 -16.10 3.51
N GLY A 456 9.31 -15.00 3.51
CA GLY A 456 8.81 -13.68 3.91
C GLY A 456 7.95 -12.99 2.85
N LYS A 457 8.23 -13.24 1.57
CA LYS A 457 7.49 -12.63 0.46
C LYS A 457 6.29 -13.47 0.00
N SER A 458 6.24 -14.76 0.35
CA SER A 458 5.14 -15.67 -0.07
C SER A 458 3.83 -15.36 0.66
N ILE A 459 3.95 -14.68 1.80
CA ILE A 459 2.86 -14.24 2.65
C ILE A 459 2.07 -13.12 1.95
N SER A 460 2.71 -12.05 1.45
CA SER A 460 2.01 -10.95 0.73
C SER A 460 1.22 -11.41 -0.48
N GLY A 461 1.63 -12.50 -1.11
CA GLY A 461 0.87 -13.11 -2.20
C GLY A 461 -0.29 -13.94 -1.78
N GLY A 462 -0.08 -14.81 -0.79
CA GLY A 462 -1.15 -15.64 -0.23
C GLY A 462 -2.28 -14.78 0.36
N TRP A 463 -1.93 -13.59 0.85
CA TRP A 463 -2.83 -12.53 1.29
C TRP A 463 -3.73 -11.96 0.20
N ASP A 464 -3.14 -11.61 -0.95
CA ASP A 464 -3.86 -11.00 -2.07
C ASP A 464 -4.75 -12.04 -2.81
N VAL A 465 -4.48 -13.35 -2.70
CA VAL A 465 -5.33 -14.45 -3.25
C VAL A 465 -6.55 -14.73 -2.37
N SER A 466 -6.48 -14.43 -1.08
CA SER A 466 -7.43 -14.90 -0.05
C SER A 466 -8.51 -13.88 0.32
N HIS A 467 -8.50 -12.69 -0.29
CA HIS A 467 -9.48 -11.62 -0.03
C HIS A 467 -10.16 -11.13 -1.31
N ASP A 468 -11.45 -10.87 -1.18
CA ASP A 468 -12.33 -10.38 -2.23
C ASP A 468 -12.07 -8.90 -2.57
N ASP A 469 -11.19 -8.19 -1.86
CA ASP A 469 -11.02 -6.73 -1.98
C ASP A 469 -10.11 -6.32 -3.15
N LEU A 470 -9.00 -7.03 -3.39
CA LEU A 470 -8.21 -6.86 -4.62
C LEU A 470 -8.96 -7.43 -5.85
N ALA A 471 -9.72 -8.50 -5.65
CA ALA A 471 -10.61 -9.03 -6.69
C ALA A 471 -11.78 -8.08 -6.99
N LYS A 472 -12.35 -7.37 -5.99
CA LYS A 472 -13.40 -6.35 -6.15
C LYS A 472 -12.86 -5.05 -6.71
N ALA A 473 -11.70 -4.58 -6.26
CA ALA A 473 -11.02 -3.42 -6.83
C ALA A 473 -10.65 -3.71 -8.29
N GLY A 474 -10.00 -4.86 -8.55
CA GLY A 474 -9.72 -5.33 -9.91
C GLY A 474 -10.98 -5.53 -10.75
N ALA A 475 -12.10 -5.98 -10.17
CA ALA A 475 -13.39 -6.10 -10.88
C ALA A 475 -14.02 -4.73 -11.16
N HIS A 476 -13.87 -3.75 -10.28
CA HIS A 476 -14.33 -2.37 -10.49
C HIS A 476 -13.50 -1.70 -11.59
N ASP A 477 -12.17 -1.85 -11.54
CA ASP A 477 -11.25 -1.31 -12.56
C ASP A 477 -11.45 -1.99 -13.91
N LEU A 478 -11.71 -3.30 -13.91
CA LEU A 478 -12.09 -4.04 -15.12
C LEU A 478 -13.46 -3.59 -15.66
N ALA A 479 -14.47 -3.41 -14.80
CA ALA A 479 -15.78 -2.93 -15.23
C ALA A 479 -15.69 -1.53 -15.85
N ARG A 480 -14.93 -0.62 -15.22
CA ARG A 480 -14.64 0.71 -15.75
C ARG A 480 -13.91 0.65 -17.09
N PHE A 481 -12.93 -0.24 -17.22
CA PHE A 481 -12.24 -0.49 -18.48
C PHE A 481 -13.19 -0.97 -19.59
N TYR A 482 -14.12 -1.88 -19.28
CA TYR A 482 -15.17 -2.32 -20.21
C TYR A 482 -16.14 -1.21 -20.59
N ASP A 483 -16.54 -0.36 -19.63
CA ASP A 483 -17.38 0.82 -19.90
C ASP A 483 -16.66 1.79 -20.85
N GLY A 484 -15.36 2.03 -20.64
CA GLY A 484 -14.53 2.82 -21.53
C GLY A 484 -14.43 2.28 -22.96
N LEU A 485 -14.23 0.97 -23.13
CA LEU A 485 -14.27 0.32 -24.44
C LEU A 485 -15.67 0.43 -25.08
N GLY A 486 -16.72 0.32 -24.27
CA GLY A 486 -18.11 0.43 -24.68
C GLY A 486 -18.51 1.84 -25.16
N ALA A 487 -17.97 2.88 -24.55
CA ALA A 487 -18.20 4.28 -24.94
C ALA A 487 -17.58 4.58 -26.32
N ALA A 488 -16.31 4.19 -26.53
CA ALA A 488 -15.60 4.38 -27.79
C ALA A 488 -16.25 3.62 -28.97
N THR A 489 -16.84 2.45 -28.72
CA THR A 489 -17.48 1.61 -29.76
C THR A 489 -18.90 2.05 -30.12
N ARG A 490 -19.68 2.61 -29.20
CA ARG A 490 -21.10 3.00 -29.44
C ARG A 490 -21.27 4.21 -30.38
N ALA A 491 -20.21 4.98 -30.59
CA ALA A 491 -20.21 6.15 -31.46
C ALA A 491 -19.94 5.83 -32.95
N LEU A 492 -19.51 4.60 -33.28
CA LEU A 492 -19.34 4.17 -34.67
C LEU A 492 -20.65 3.56 -35.20
N PRO A 493 -21.19 4.03 -36.35
CA PRO A 493 -22.40 3.45 -36.91
C PRO A 493 -22.14 1.97 -37.26
N ARG A 494 -22.93 1.07 -36.68
CA ARG A 494 -22.96 -0.34 -37.08
C ARG A 494 -23.50 -0.39 -38.52
N ILE A 495 -22.63 -0.75 -39.47
CA ILE A 495 -22.97 -0.92 -40.89
C ILE A 495 -23.72 -2.23 -41.08
#